data_AF-A0A1X7KVY7-F1
#
_entry.id   AF-A0A1X7KVY7-F1
#
_cell.length_a   1.000
_cell.length_b   1.000
_cell.length_c   1.000
_cell.angle_alpha   90.00
_cell.angle_beta   90.00
_cell.angle_gamma   90.00
#
_symmetry.space_group_name_H-M   'P 1'
#
loop_
_entity.id
_entity.type
_entity.pdbx_description
1 polymer ?
#
loop_
_entity_poly.entity_id
_entity_poly.type
_entity_poly.pdbx_seq_one_letter_code
_entity_poly.pdbx_strand_id
1 'polypeptide(L)'
;MRMPVTDAPIPPYDGPRGILHADRHDVAARLFVSTFLKRNTSTLPRVDFEVVGMAGLQGELAELGGYSMGSFTLFATRQPWAITTQLALECVLIWERASIAARYGDQVVVLEPGMRILVSSEPEAAADRAMERTRPTS
;
A
#
# COMPACT_ATOMS: atom_id res chain seq x y z
N MET A 1 16.35 -24.42 -25.57
CA MET A 1 16.10 -22.98 -25.47
C MET A 1 15.68 -22.70 -24.02
N ARG A 2 16.60 -22.24 -23.16
CA ARG A 2 16.28 -21.94 -21.74
C ARG A 2 15.65 -20.54 -21.71
N MET A 3 14.41 -20.43 -21.24
CA MET A 3 13.80 -19.13 -20.98
C MET A 3 14.55 -18.45 -19.83
N PRO A 4 14.79 -17.13 -19.89
CA PRO A 4 15.29 -16.41 -18.73
C PRO A 4 14.20 -16.47 -17.65
N VAL A 5 14.51 -17.10 -16.51
CA VAL A 5 13.73 -16.91 -15.30
C VAL A 5 13.98 -15.46 -14.92
N THR A 6 13.02 -14.59 -15.21
CA THR A 6 13.02 -13.23 -14.70
C THR A 6 12.93 -13.32 -13.19
N ASP A 7 14.01 -12.97 -12.50
CA ASP A 7 14.18 -12.89 -11.04
C ASP A 7 13.33 -11.76 -10.42
N ALA A 8 12.27 -11.34 -11.11
CA ALA A 8 11.38 -10.31 -10.66
C ALA A 8 10.49 -10.87 -9.54
N PRO A 9 10.34 -10.16 -8.41
CA PRO A 9 9.44 -10.57 -7.35
C PRO A 9 8.03 -10.78 -7.93
N ILE A 10 7.41 -11.91 -7.59
CA ILE A 10 6.02 -12.17 -7.97
C ILE A 10 5.14 -11.20 -7.16
N PRO A 11 4.30 -10.38 -7.82
CA PRO A 11 3.38 -9.49 -7.12
C PRO A 11 2.47 -10.26 -6.16
N PRO A 12 2.17 -9.71 -4.97
CA PRO A 12 1.31 -10.39 -3.99
C PRO A 12 -0.15 -10.54 -4.46
N TYR A 13 -0.58 -9.76 -5.45
CA TYR A 13 -1.93 -9.85 -6.02
C TYR A 13 -1.91 -10.04 -7.54
N ASP A 14 -2.88 -10.80 -8.05
CA ASP A 14 -3.07 -11.04 -9.49
C ASP A 14 -3.76 -9.84 -10.16
N GLY A 15 -2.98 -8.79 -10.40
CA GLY A 15 -3.46 -7.62 -11.11
C GLY A 15 -4.46 -6.76 -10.32
N PRO A 16 -5.13 -5.84 -11.03
CA PRO A 16 -6.07 -4.89 -10.43
C PRO A 16 -7.30 -5.56 -9.81
N ARG A 17 -7.77 -6.66 -10.43
CA ARG A 17 -8.92 -7.42 -9.91
C ARG A 17 -8.55 -8.18 -8.64
N GLY A 18 -7.33 -8.73 -8.56
CA GLY A 18 -6.84 -9.39 -7.37
C GLY A 18 -6.87 -8.46 -6.14
N ILE A 19 -6.34 -7.25 -6.27
CA ILE A 19 -6.38 -6.24 -5.20
C ILE A 19 -7.82 -5.87 -4.85
N LEU A 20 -8.68 -5.62 -5.85
CA LEU A 20 -10.05 -5.17 -5.61
C LEU A 20 -10.84 -6.16 -4.73
N HIS A 21 -10.59 -7.46 -4.89
CA HIS A 21 -11.27 -8.52 -4.15
C HIS A 21 -10.51 -9.03 -2.93
N ALA A 22 -9.28 -8.56 -2.67
CA ALA A 22 -8.50 -8.93 -1.50
C ALA A 22 -9.06 -8.34 -0.20
N ASP A 23 -8.74 -8.99 0.92
CA ASP A 23 -9.06 -8.47 2.25
C ASP A 23 -8.37 -7.11 2.47
N ARG A 24 -9.15 -6.11 2.90
CA ARG A 24 -8.65 -4.74 3.01
C ARG A 24 -7.60 -4.55 4.09
N HIS A 25 -7.60 -5.35 5.15
CA HIS A 25 -6.58 -5.26 6.19
C HIS A 25 -5.26 -5.88 5.72
N ASP A 26 -5.31 -7.00 4.98
CA ASP A 26 -4.12 -7.58 4.34
C ASP A 26 -3.52 -6.61 3.31
N VAL A 27 -4.34 -6.00 2.43
CA VAL A 27 -3.86 -4.98 1.47
C VAL A 27 -3.24 -3.81 2.20
N ALA A 28 -3.90 -3.30 3.25
CA ALA A 28 -3.37 -2.19 4.04
C ALA A 28 -2.03 -2.55 4.71
N ALA A 29 -1.86 -3.77 5.21
CA ALA A 29 -0.62 -4.20 5.88
C ALA A 29 0.54 -4.30 4.91
N ARG A 30 0.33 -4.97 3.78
CA ARG A 30 1.34 -5.08 2.72
C ARG A 30 1.68 -3.72 2.12
N LEU A 31 0.68 -2.86 1.92
CA LEU A 31 0.89 -1.50 1.41
C LEU A 31 1.69 -0.65 2.39
N PHE A 32 1.44 -0.76 3.70
CA PHE A 32 2.19 -0.02 4.72
C PHE A 32 3.67 -0.38 4.68
N VAL A 33 4.00 -1.68 4.71
CA VAL A 33 5.39 -2.14 4.72
C VAL A 33 6.08 -1.81 3.41
N SER A 34 5.48 -2.14 2.25
CA SER A 34 6.07 -1.86 0.93
C SER A 34 6.35 -0.36 0.73
N THR A 35 5.44 0.50 1.20
CA THR A 35 5.58 1.96 1.09
C THR A 35 6.65 2.48 2.06
N PHE A 36 6.58 2.16 3.34
CA PHE A 36 7.38 2.88 4.34
C PHE A 36 8.68 2.19 4.73
N LEU A 37 8.85 0.89 4.45
CA LEU A 37 10.11 0.19 4.74
C LEU A 37 11.26 0.74 3.88
N LYS A 38 10.99 1.07 2.61
CA LYS A 38 11.93 1.77 1.71
C LYS A 38 12.34 3.15 2.23
N ARG A 39 11.60 3.70 3.21
CA ARG A 39 11.70 5.06 3.72
C ARG A 39 12.05 5.09 5.23
N ASN A 40 12.41 3.94 5.82
CA ASN A 40 12.59 3.79 7.27
C ASN A 40 13.81 4.52 7.87
N THR A 41 14.73 5.00 7.02
CA THR A 41 15.88 5.83 7.42
C THR A 41 15.51 7.31 7.59
N SER A 42 14.32 7.73 7.13
CA SER A 42 13.81 9.08 7.34
C SER A 42 13.41 9.29 8.81
N THR A 43 13.73 10.46 9.35
CA THR A 43 13.28 10.88 10.69
C THR A 43 11.76 10.93 10.80
N LEU A 44 11.06 11.15 9.68
CA LEU A 44 9.61 11.16 9.61
C LEU A 44 9.18 10.59 8.24
N PRO A 45 9.06 9.26 8.11
CA PRO A 45 8.66 8.61 6.86
C PRO A 45 7.28 9.09 6.43
N ARG A 46 7.17 9.42 5.14
CA ARG A 46 5.96 9.97 4.55
C ARG A 46 5.85 9.57 3.08
N VAL A 47 4.63 9.58 2.58
CA VAL A 47 4.32 9.33 1.17
C VAL A 47 3.23 10.32 0.75
N ASP A 48 3.36 10.86 -0.45
CA ASP A 48 2.31 11.68 -1.04
C ASP A 48 1.14 10.79 -1.46
N PHE A 49 -0.08 11.27 -1.23
CA PHE A 49 -1.28 10.52 -1.56
C PHE A 49 -1.46 10.38 -3.08
N GLU A 50 -1.21 11.48 -3.80
CA GLU A 50 -1.25 11.56 -5.25
C GLU A 50 0.03 12.24 -5.75
N VAL A 51 0.69 11.62 -6.74
CA VAL A 51 1.75 12.31 -7.48
C VAL A 51 1.52 12.09 -8.97
N VAL A 52 1.21 13.17 -9.68
CA VAL A 52 1.07 13.13 -11.13
C VAL A 52 2.40 12.73 -11.76
N GLY A 53 2.46 11.54 -12.35
CA GLY A 53 3.63 11.04 -13.07
C GLY A 53 4.74 10.42 -12.21
N MET A 54 4.55 10.23 -10.89
CA MET A 54 5.49 9.51 -10.02
C MET A 54 4.77 8.53 -9.08
N ALA A 55 5.53 7.64 -8.43
CA ALA A 55 5.01 6.67 -7.47
C ALA A 55 4.66 7.33 -6.11
N GLY A 56 3.47 7.91 -6.03
CA GLY A 56 2.79 8.17 -4.75
C GLY A 56 2.15 6.90 -4.18
N LEU A 57 1.30 7.03 -3.16
CA LEU A 57 0.63 5.89 -2.52
C LEU A 57 -0.15 5.00 -3.52
N GLN A 58 -0.76 5.61 -4.53
CA GLN A 58 -1.46 4.89 -5.61
C GLN A 58 -0.51 4.06 -6.48
N GLY A 59 0.73 4.53 -6.68
CA GLY A 59 1.77 3.81 -7.41
C GLY A 59 2.25 2.59 -6.63
N GLU A 60 2.51 2.75 -5.32
CA GLU A 60 2.89 1.64 -4.45
C GLU A 60 1.77 0.57 -4.39
N LEU A 61 0.49 0.99 -4.37
CA LEU A 61 -0.65 0.07 -4.46
C LEU A 61 -0.70 -0.67 -5.81
N ALA A 62 -0.42 0.01 -6.92
CA ALA A 62 -0.36 -0.61 -8.25
C ALA A 62 0.77 -1.66 -8.34
N GLU A 63 1.93 -1.38 -7.74
CA GLU A 63 3.06 -2.31 -7.67
C GLU A 63 2.71 -3.61 -6.96
N LEU A 64 1.89 -3.57 -5.90
CA LEU A 64 1.40 -4.78 -5.23
C LEU A 64 0.56 -5.68 -6.17
N GLY A 65 -0.06 -5.09 -7.19
CA GLY A 65 -0.83 -5.82 -8.20
C GLY A 65 -0.01 -6.15 -9.44
N GLY A 66 1.27 -5.79 -9.49
CA GLY A 66 2.12 -6.05 -10.65
C GLY A 66 1.81 -5.19 -11.86
N TYR A 67 1.22 -4.00 -11.68
CA TYR A 67 0.93 -3.07 -12.77
C TYR A 67 1.40 -1.65 -12.45
N SER A 68 1.48 -0.81 -13.48
CA SER A 68 1.78 0.62 -13.31
C SER A 68 0.53 1.47 -13.55
N MET A 69 0.43 2.62 -12.90
CA MET A 69 -0.69 3.54 -13.14
C MET A 69 -0.74 4.05 -14.60
N GLY A 70 0.41 4.16 -15.27
CA GLY A 70 0.50 4.55 -16.68
C GLY A 70 -0.03 3.50 -17.67
N SER A 71 -0.10 2.22 -17.26
CA SER A 71 -0.66 1.13 -18.07
C SER A 71 -2.19 1.03 -18.05
N PHE A 72 -2.88 1.83 -17.22
CA PHE A 72 -4.34 1.77 -17.04
C PHE A 72 -5.14 2.63 -18.02
N THR A 73 -4.62 2.86 -19.23
CA THR A 73 -5.32 3.58 -20.30
C THR A 73 -6.29 2.72 -21.11
N LEU A 74 -6.29 1.40 -20.92
CA LEU A 74 -6.96 0.45 -21.84
C LEU A 74 -8.34 -0.05 -21.41
N PHE A 75 -8.76 0.17 -20.16
CA PHE A 75 -10.06 -0.31 -19.69
C PHE A 75 -10.78 0.73 -18.82
N ALA A 76 -11.54 1.62 -19.46
CA ALA A 76 -12.91 1.98 -19.07
C ALA A 76 -13.24 3.43 -19.43
N THR A 77 -14.42 3.59 -20.02
CA THR A 77 -15.24 4.80 -20.08
C THR A 77 -15.68 5.34 -18.70
N ARG A 78 -15.01 4.95 -17.60
CA ARG A 78 -15.21 5.42 -16.22
C ARG A 78 -13.88 5.38 -15.47
N GLN A 79 -13.31 6.57 -15.23
CA GLN A 79 -12.22 6.94 -14.31
C GLN A 79 -11.55 5.78 -13.52
N PRO A 80 -10.61 5.02 -14.13
CA PRO A 80 -9.91 3.91 -13.46
C PRO A 80 -9.13 4.35 -12.21
N TRP A 81 -8.63 5.59 -12.25
CA TRP A 81 -7.94 6.25 -11.13
C TRP A 81 -8.83 6.38 -9.88
N ALA A 82 -10.15 6.50 -10.03
CA ALA A 82 -11.06 6.67 -8.90
C ALA A 82 -11.08 5.41 -8.00
N ILE A 83 -10.96 4.22 -8.58
CA ILE A 83 -10.95 2.96 -7.81
C ILE A 83 -9.66 2.83 -7.02
N THR A 84 -8.49 3.02 -7.64
CA THR A 84 -7.20 2.96 -6.94
C THR A 84 -7.12 4.02 -5.84
N THR A 85 -7.68 5.22 -6.09
CA THR A 85 -7.79 6.29 -5.10
C THR A 85 -8.64 5.86 -3.90
N GLN A 86 -9.83 5.29 -4.15
CA GLN A 86 -10.70 4.79 -3.07
C GLN A 86 -10.02 3.70 -2.24
N LEU A 87 -9.36 2.74 -2.89
CA LEU A 87 -8.63 1.67 -2.22
C LEU A 87 -7.47 2.21 -1.37
N ALA A 88 -6.71 3.17 -1.88
CA ALA A 88 -5.65 3.82 -1.12
C ALA A 88 -6.22 4.58 0.09
N LEU A 89 -7.36 5.27 -0.06
CA LEU A 89 -8.05 5.95 1.05
C LEU A 89 -8.51 4.95 2.12
N GLU A 90 -9.09 3.81 1.71
CA GLU A 90 -9.49 2.74 2.63
C GLU A 90 -8.30 2.21 3.45
N CYS A 91 -7.15 1.98 2.80
CA CYS A 91 -5.93 1.56 3.49
C CYS A 91 -5.47 2.61 4.52
N VAL A 92 -5.47 3.89 4.15
CA VAL A 92 -5.12 4.98 5.05
C VAL A 92 -6.05 5.07 6.25
N LEU A 93 -7.36 4.89 6.05
CA LEU A 93 -8.33 4.87 7.14
C LEU A 93 -8.09 3.70 8.11
N ILE A 94 -7.66 2.54 7.61
CA ILE A 94 -7.26 1.40 8.45
C ILE A 94 -6.00 1.76 9.25
N TRP A 95 -5.01 2.40 8.65
CA TRP A 95 -3.79 2.82 9.35
C TRP A 95 -4.05 3.87 10.42
N GLU A 96 -4.93 4.83 10.14
CA GLU A 96 -5.38 5.84 11.10
C GLU A 96 -6.10 5.18 12.27
N ARG A 97 -7.00 4.22 11.99
CA ARG A 97 -7.67 3.44 13.04
C ARG A 97 -6.69 2.62 13.87
N ALA A 98 -5.63 2.10 13.25
CA ALA A 98 -4.56 1.39 13.93
C ALA A 98 -3.60 2.32 14.69
N SER A 99 -3.73 3.65 14.52
CA SER A 99 -2.83 4.67 15.09
C SER A 99 -1.36 4.49 14.69
N ILE A 100 -1.10 3.98 13.48
CA ILE A 100 0.27 3.76 12.97
C ILE A 100 0.71 4.77 11.92
N ALA A 101 -0.25 5.43 11.26
CA ALA A 101 -0.01 6.51 10.30
C ALA A 101 -1.20 7.48 10.34
N ALA A 102 -0.99 8.69 9.83
CA ALA A 102 -2.04 9.70 9.74
C ALA A 102 -1.89 10.56 8.49
N ARG A 103 -3.01 11.07 7.98
CA ARG A 103 -3.00 12.13 6.96
C ARG A 103 -2.47 13.44 7.54
N TYR A 104 -1.59 14.09 6.79
CA TYR A 104 -1.03 15.40 7.08
C TYR A 104 -0.92 16.19 5.77
N GLY A 105 -1.91 17.04 5.50
CA GLY A 105 -2.04 17.71 4.20
C GLY A 105 -2.33 16.72 3.07
N ASP A 106 -1.51 16.76 2.02
CA ASP A 106 -1.51 15.87 0.87
C ASP A 106 -0.66 14.60 1.08
N GLN A 107 -0.12 14.42 2.29
CA GLN A 107 0.76 13.31 2.63
C GLN A 107 0.12 12.37 3.67
N VAL A 108 0.65 11.16 3.71
CA VAL A 108 0.47 10.21 4.81
C VAL A 108 1.80 10.06 5.53
N VAL A 109 1.79 10.30 6.84
CA VAL A 109 2.97 10.31 7.69
C VAL A 109 2.90 9.15 8.68
N VAL A 110 4.01 8.46 8.88
CA VAL A 110 4.12 7.36 9.85
C VAL A 110 4.22 7.93 11.27
N LEU A 111 3.37 7.42 12.16
CA LEU A 111 3.38 7.75 13.58
C LEU A 111 4.36 6.85 14.34
N GLU A 112 4.67 7.21 15.58
CA GLU A 112 5.62 6.46 16.41
C GLU A 112 5.31 4.94 16.52
N PRO A 113 4.04 4.50 16.70
CA PRO A 113 3.73 3.07 16.68
C PRO A 113 4.01 2.39 15.33
N GLY A 114 3.83 3.12 14.23
CA GLY A 114 4.19 2.64 12.89
C GLY A 114 5.69 2.54 12.69
N MET A 115 6.48 3.47 13.25
CA MET A 115 7.94 3.38 13.22
C MET A 115 8.44 2.10 13.90
N ARG A 116 7.83 1.70 15.02
CA ARG A 116 8.18 0.44 15.72
C ARG A 116 7.91 -0.79 14.86
N ILE A 117 6.88 -0.77 14.02
CA ILE A 117 6.61 -1.83 13.05
C ILE A 117 7.73 -1.90 12.01
N LEU A 118 8.16 -0.76 11.46
CA LEU A 118 9.17 -0.69 10.40
C LEU A 118 10.58 -1.12 10.84
N VAL A 119 10.90 -1.00 12.14
CA VAL A 119 12.19 -1.46 12.71
C VAL A 119 12.10 -2.83 13.36
N SER A 120 10.94 -3.49 13.31
CA SER A 120 10.76 -4.85 13.82
C SER A 120 11.59 -5.84 13.00
N SER A 121 11.97 -6.96 13.62
CA SER A 121 12.54 -8.11 12.90
C SER A 121 11.56 -8.75 11.92
N GLU A 122 10.26 -8.53 12.13
CA GLU A 122 9.17 -9.04 11.27
C GLU A 122 8.15 -7.93 10.97
N PRO A 123 8.47 -6.94 10.13
CA PRO A 123 7.60 -5.79 9.88
C PRO A 123 6.22 -6.17 9.32
N GLU A 124 6.17 -7.19 8.45
CA GLU A 124 4.94 -7.69 7.83
C GLU A 124 3.99 -8.26 8.90
N ALA A 125 4.47 -9.21 9.70
CA ALA A 125 3.67 -9.79 10.78
C ALA A 125 3.28 -8.74 11.85
N ALA A 126 4.14 -7.75 12.10
CA ALA A 126 3.82 -6.66 13.02
C ALA A 126 2.74 -5.72 12.47
N ALA A 127 2.76 -5.43 11.16
CA ALA A 127 1.72 -4.65 10.49
C ALA A 127 0.37 -5.38 10.51
N ASP A 128 0.36 -6.68 10.17
CA ASP A 128 -0.85 -7.52 10.20
C ASP A 128 -1.50 -7.50 11.58
N ARG A 129 -0.72 -7.76 12.65
CA ARG A 129 -1.21 -7.70 14.04
C ARG A 129 -1.76 -6.32 14.41
N ALA A 130 -1.15 -5.25 13.91
CA ALA A 130 -1.62 -3.90 14.21
C ALA A 130 -3.00 -3.63 13.60
N MET A 131 -3.22 -4.07 12.36
CA MET A 131 -4.46 -3.84 11.62
C MET A 131 -5.56 -4.82 12.02
N GLU A 132 -5.23 -6.05 12.41
CA GLU A 132 -6.20 -7.03 12.93
C GLU A 132 -6.98 -6.48 14.12
N ARG A 133 -6.30 -5.75 15.01
CA ARG A 133 -6.92 -5.10 16.18
C ARG A 133 -7.98 -4.05 15.82
N THR A 134 -8.01 -3.61 14.58
CA THR A 134 -8.95 -2.58 14.09
C THR A 134 -10.15 -3.18 13.35
N ARG A 135 -10.16 -4.51 13.16
CA ARG A 135 -11.28 -5.20 12.54
C ARG A 135 -12.52 -5.07 13.44
N PRO A 136 -13.69 -4.73 12.87
CA PRO A 136 -14.92 -4.71 13.65
C PRO A 136 -15.23 -6.12 14.15
N THR A 137 -15.41 -6.27 15.46
CA THR A 137 -15.97 -7.48 16.07
C THR A 137 -17.41 -7.65 15.59
N SER A 138 -17.70 -8.79 14.97
CA SER A 138 -19.07 -9.17 14.57
C SER A 138 -19.93 -9.51 15.78
#